data_AF-A0A395VTE3-F1
#
_entry.id   AF-A0A395VTE3-F1
#
_cell.length_a   1.000
_cell.length_b   1.000
_cell.length_c   1.000
_cell.angle_alpha   90.00
_cell.angle_beta   90.00
_cell.angle_gamma   90.00
#
_symmetry.space_group_name_H-M   'P 1'
#
loop_
_entity.id
_entity.type
_entity.pdbx_description
1 polymer ?
#
loop_
_entity_poly.entity_id
_entity_poly.type
_entity_poly.pdbx_seq_one_letter_code
_entity_poly.pdbx_strand_id
1 'polypeptide(L)' 'THQRNMEHAIAGGLKRDYGEKSVNAKLTNGQAEEIRVRYSSGQASQNSLAKQYGVSRQTVSAIIRYKKYIR' A
#
# COMPACT_ATOMS: atom_id res chain seq x y z
N THR A 1 9.23 10.13 -16.54
CA THR A 1 8.36 8.92 -16.62
C THR A 1 8.59 8.06 -15.39
N HIS A 2 7.67 8.18 -14.42
CA HIS A 2 7.81 7.74 -13.01
C HIS A 2 7.71 6.21 -12.77
N GLN A 3 8.01 5.40 -13.78
CA GLN A 3 7.81 3.95 -13.75
C GLN A 3 9.00 3.16 -13.13
N ARG A 4 10.17 3.81 -12.94
CA ARG A 4 11.46 3.12 -12.64
C ARG A 4 11.97 3.16 -11.19
N ASN A 5 11.22 3.66 -10.21
CA ASN A 5 11.78 3.90 -8.87
C ASN A 5 11.49 2.82 -7.81
N MET A 6 10.80 1.73 -8.14
CA MET A 6 10.40 0.72 -7.14
C MET A 6 11.25 -0.55 -7.12
N GLU A 7 11.95 -0.91 -8.19
CA GLU A 7 12.82 -2.10 -8.20
C GLU A 7 14.02 -1.97 -7.24
N HIS A 8 14.47 -0.75 -6.92
CA HIS A 8 15.69 -0.58 -6.13
C HIS A 8 15.51 -0.69 -4.61
N ALA A 9 14.28 -0.61 -4.08
CA ALA A 9 14.03 -0.51 -2.63
C ALA A 9 13.91 -1.86 -1.90
N ILE A 10 13.78 -2.98 -2.63
CA ILE A 10 13.53 -4.31 -2.06
C ILE A 10 14.81 -5.14 -1.93
N ALA A 11 15.92 -4.73 -2.57
CA ALA A 11 17.20 -5.44 -2.51
C ALA A 11 17.90 -5.38 -1.13
N GLY A 12 17.40 -4.60 -0.17
CA GLY A 12 18.05 -4.34 1.10
C GLY A 12 17.68 -5.26 2.27
N GLY A 13 16.76 -6.22 2.12
CA GLY A 13 16.50 -7.26 3.14
C GLY A 13 16.17 -6.77 4.57
N LEU A 14 15.72 -5.52 4.73
CA LEU A 14 15.93 -4.80 6.01
C LEU A 14 14.75 -4.79 6.98
N LYS A 15 13.60 -5.41 6.69
CA LYS A 15 12.48 -5.43 7.66
C LYS A 15 11.41 -6.47 7.36
N ARG A 16 11.22 -7.40 8.31
CA ARG A 16 10.24 -8.51 8.25
C ARG A 16 8.88 -8.17 8.89
N ASP A 17 8.75 -7.00 9.50
CA ASP A 17 7.58 -6.60 10.31
C ASP A 17 6.65 -5.60 9.59
N TYR A 18 6.51 -5.73 8.26
CA TYR A 18 5.69 -4.82 7.46
C TYR A 18 4.42 -5.49 7.00
N GLY A 19 3.36 -4.70 6.99
CA GLY A 19 2.05 -5.14 6.52
C GLY A 19 1.26 -5.87 7.59
N GLU A 20 0.65 -7.00 7.24
CA GLU A 20 -0.23 -7.82 8.09
C GLU A 20 0.46 -8.43 9.33
N LYS A 21 1.80 -8.46 9.32
CA LYS A 21 2.62 -8.95 10.44
C LYS A 21 2.85 -7.90 11.53
N SER A 22 2.42 -6.66 11.31
CA SER A 22 2.47 -5.63 12.34
C SER A 22 1.30 -5.79 13.31
N VAL A 23 1.56 -5.76 14.62
CA VAL A 23 0.52 -5.78 15.67
C VAL A 23 -0.55 -4.68 15.52
N ASN A 24 -0.22 -3.59 14.81
CA ASN A 24 -1.13 -2.48 14.52
C ASN A 24 -1.65 -2.48 13.07
N ALA A 25 -1.53 -3.59 12.35
CA ALA A 25 -1.96 -3.70 10.97
C ALA A 25 -3.49 -3.67 10.89
N LYS A 26 -4.03 -2.56 10.38
CA LYS A 26 -5.46 -2.43 10.06
C LYS A 26 -5.86 -3.05 8.72
N LEU A 27 -4.87 -3.42 7.90
CA LEU A 27 -5.09 -3.95 6.56
C LEU A 27 -4.34 -5.26 6.39
N THR A 28 -4.86 -6.13 5.53
CA THR A 28 -4.15 -7.32 5.04
C THR A 28 -3.41 -7.01 3.75
N ASN A 29 -2.47 -7.87 3.35
CA ASN A 29 -1.80 -7.74 2.06
C ASN A 29 -2.80 -7.78 0.88
N GLY A 30 -3.85 -8.60 0.97
CA GLY A 30 -4.93 -8.64 -0.03
C GLY A 30 -5.73 -7.35 -0.11
N GLN A 31 -6.05 -6.70 1.03
CA GLN A 31 -6.71 -5.40 1.02
C GLN A 31 -5.82 -4.29 0.44
N ALA A 32 -4.51 -4.35 0.67
CA ALA A 32 -3.57 -3.42 0.07
C ALA A 32 -3.49 -3.59 -1.46
N GLU A 33 -3.58 -4.82 -1.97
CA GLU A 33 -3.67 -5.10 -3.40
C GLU A 33 -4.97 -4.58 -4.00
N GLU A 34 -6.09 -4.80 -3.32
CA GLU A 34 -7.40 -4.26 -3.76
C GLU A 34 -7.38 -2.72 -3.86
N ILE A 35 -6.77 -2.03 -2.89
CA ILE A 35 -6.57 -0.58 -2.92
C ILE A 35 -5.78 -0.15 -4.16
N ARG A 36 -4.74 -0.91 -4.55
CA ARG A 36 -3.95 -0.61 -5.75
C ARG A 36 -4.77 -0.77 -7.01
N VAL A 37 -5.54 -1.86 -7.12
CA VAL A 37 -6.40 -2.13 -8.27
C VAL A 37 -7.46 -1.04 -8.43
N ARG A 38 -8.22 -0.75 -7.36
CA ARG A 38 -9.30 0.25 -7.37
C ARG A 38 -8.81 1.67 -7.66
N TYR A 39 -7.62 2.02 -7.20
CA TYR A 39 -7.01 3.31 -7.52
C TYR A 39 -6.51 3.35 -8.97
N SER A 40 -5.86 2.29 -9.46
CA SER A 40 -5.35 2.21 -10.83
C SER A 40 -6.46 2.18 -11.87
N SER A 41 -7.62 1.62 -11.55
CA SER A 41 -8.80 1.63 -12.41
C SER A 41 -9.54 2.97 -12.42
N GLY A 42 -9.06 3.98 -11.66
CA GLY A 42 -9.70 5.29 -11.53
C GLY A 42 -11.06 5.28 -10.81
N GLN A 43 -11.44 4.14 -10.22
CA GLN A 43 -12.76 3.93 -9.63
C GLN A 43 -12.91 4.64 -8.28
N ALA A 44 -11.81 4.89 -7.57
CA ALA A 44 -11.82 5.55 -6.28
C ALA A 44 -10.62 6.47 -6.07
N SER A 45 -10.85 7.61 -5.42
CA SER A 45 -9.80 8.51 -4.95
C SER A 45 -9.13 7.97 -3.68
N GLN A 46 -7.89 8.39 -3.41
CA GLN A 46 -7.17 7.98 -2.20
C GLN A 46 -7.93 8.30 -0.91
N ASN A 47 -8.69 9.41 -0.89
CA ASN A 47 -9.52 9.79 0.26
C ASN A 47 -10.73 8.87 0.44
N SER A 48 -11.36 8.45 -0.67
CA SER A 48 -12.48 7.52 -0.62
C SER A 48 -12.03 6.16 -0.07
N LEU A 49 -10.93 5.63 -0.61
CA LEU A 49 -10.33 4.38 -0.15
C LEU A 49 -9.90 4.47 1.32
N ALA A 50 -9.29 5.59 1.73
CA ALA A 50 -8.90 5.80 3.12
C ALA A 50 -10.08 5.68 4.09
N LYS A 51 -11.20 6.34 3.76
CA LYS A 51 -12.44 6.25 4.56
C LYS A 51 -13.01 4.84 4.56
N GLN A 52 -13.09 4.20 3.39
CA GLN A 52 -13.64 2.85 3.24
C GLN A 52 -12.90 1.82 4.08
N TYR A 53 -11.57 1.92 4.15
CA TYR A 53 -10.71 0.99 4.87
C TYR A 53 -10.33 1.48 6.27
N GLY A 54 -10.89 2.60 6.75
CA GLY A 54 -10.61 3.14 8.09
C GLY A 54 -9.14 3.50 8.34
N VAL A 55 -8.41 3.84 7.27
CA VAL A 55 -7.00 4.22 7.32
C VAL A 55 -6.79 5.67 6.89
N SER A 56 -5.60 6.21 7.14
CA SER A 56 -5.27 7.55 6.65
C SER A 56 -5.03 7.53 5.12
N ARG A 57 -5.30 8.65 4.44
CA ARG A 57 -4.91 8.88 3.04
C ARG A 57 -3.41 8.62 2.81
N GLN A 58 -2.60 8.95 3.81
CA GLN A 58 -1.15 8.74 3.77
C GLN A 58 -0.81 7.24 3.71
N THR A 59 -1.55 6.40 4.46
CA THR A 59 -1.45 4.94 4.40
C THR A 59 -1.78 4.43 3.00
N VAL A 60 -2.86 4.92 2.39
CA VAL A 60 -3.26 4.56 1.02
C VAL A 60 -2.18 4.96 0.01
N SER A 61 -1.63 6.18 0.12
CA SER A 61 -0.53 6.64 -0.73
C SER A 61 0.73 5.76 -0.58
N ALA A 62 1.06 5.33 0.64
CA ALA A 62 2.17 4.42 0.88
C ALA A 62 1.93 3.03 0.27
N ILE A 63 0.70 2.51 0.33
CA ILE A 63 0.29 1.25 -0.29
C ILE A 63 0.41 1.32 -1.82
N ILE A 64 -0.11 2.39 -2.44
CA ILE A 64 -0.06 2.63 -3.88
C ILE A 64 1.40 2.74 -4.37
N ARG A 65 2.27 3.37 -3.58
CA ARG A 65 3.71 3.49 -3.87
C ARG A 65 4.52 2.26 -3.43
N TYR A 66 3.87 1.14 -3.10
CA TYR A 66 4.47 -0.10 -2.61
C TYR A 66 5.47 0.07 -1.45
N LYS A 67 5.34 1.16 -0.67
CA LYS A 67 6.19 1.42 0.49
C LYS A 67 5.75 0.60 1.72
N LYS A 68 4.56 0.02 1.70
CA LYS A 68 3.95 -0.82 2.74
C LYS A 68 3.14 -1.94 2.09
N TYR A 69 3.01 -3.08 2.78
CA TYR A 69 2.29 -4.29 2.33
C TYR A 69 2.87 -4.82 1.02
N ILE A 70 4.05 -5.44 1.11
CA ILE A 70 4.79 -6.01 -0.02
C ILE A 70 4.47 -7.51 -0.06
N ARG A 71 4.33 -8.05 -1.28
CA ARG A 71 4.11 -9.49 -1.52
C ARG A 71 5.34 -10.31 -1.16
#